data_AF-A0A2W7MNU8-F1
#
_entry.id   AF-A0A2W7MNU8-F1
#
_cell.length_a   1.000
_cell.length_b   1.000
_cell.length_c   1.000
_cell.angle_alpha   90.00
_cell.angle_beta   90.00
_cell.angle_gamma   90.00
#
_symmetry.space_group_name_H-M   'P 1'
#
loop_
_entity.id
_entity.type
_entity.pdbx_description
1 polymer ?
#
loop_
_entity_poly.entity_id
_entity_poly.type
_entity_poly.pdbx_seq_one_letter_code
_entity_poly.pdbx_strand_id
1 'polypeptide(L)' 'MRIATVHRSRLTAETGVGTEGVGLPEGVATTDFAVGDRILVDTATKVLVRRLERHTLLER' A
#
# COMPACT_ATOMS: atom_id res chain seq x y z
N MET A 1 -3.86 -6.00 -3.62
CA MET A 1 -4.70 -4.90 -3.09
C MET A 1 -4.28 -3.59 -3.75
N ARG A 2 -5.11 -2.53 -3.71
CA ARG A 2 -4.78 -1.21 -4.26
C ARG A 2 -4.79 -0.16 -3.16
N ILE A 3 -3.77 0.69 -3.04
CA ILE A 3 -3.69 1.67 -1.95
C ILE A 3 -4.83 2.69 -2.07
N ALA A 4 -5.60 2.83 -1.01
CA ALA A 4 -6.76 3.73 -0.91
C ALA A 4 -6.37 5.06 -0.24
N THR A 5 -5.51 5.01 0.78
CA THR A 5 -5.11 6.18 1.55
C THR A 5 -3.65 6.04 1.99
N VAL A 6 -2.91 7.14 1.87
CA VAL A 6 -1.56 7.30 2.40
C VAL A 6 -1.61 8.36 3.50
N HIS A 7 -1.42 7.94 4.75
CA HIS A 7 -1.17 8.84 5.87
C HIS A 7 0.31 8.78 6.24
N ARG A 8 0.81 9.77 7.01
CA ARG A 8 2.22 9.87 7.38
C ARG A 8 2.81 8.58 8.00
N SER A 9 1.99 7.81 8.71
CA SER A 9 2.41 6.62 9.47
C SER A 9 1.56 5.38 9.20
N ARG A 10 0.58 5.45 8.29
CA ARG A 10 -0.35 4.34 8.02
C ARG A 10 -0.78 4.34 6.57
N LEU A 11 -0.99 3.14 6.04
CA LEU A 11 -1.60 2.90 4.74
C LEU A 11 -2.89 2.10 4.90
N THR A 12 -3.83 2.34 4.00
CA THR A 12 -4.98 1.45 3.77
C THR A 12 -5.04 1.06 2.30
N ALA A 13 -5.61 -0.10 2.03
CA ALA A 13 -5.78 -0.59 0.67
C ALA A 13 -7.17 -1.18 0.46
N GLU A 14 -7.72 -0.94 -0.73
CA GLU A 14 -8.93 -1.55 -1.25
C GLU A 14 -8.69 -3.04 -1.51
N THR A 15 -9.65 -3.82 -1.02
CA THR A 15 -9.90 -5.23 -1.32
C THR A 15 -11.18 -5.33 -2.17
N GLY A 16 -11.55 -6.54 -2.57
CA GLY A 16 -12.82 -6.76 -3.27
C GLY A 16 -14.08 -6.48 -2.44
N VAL A 17 -13.96 -6.29 -1.11
CA VAL A 17 -15.09 -6.14 -0.19
C VAL A 17 -15.04 -4.89 0.69
N GLY A 18 -13.96 -4.10 0.62
CA GLY A 18 -13.81 -2.89 1.43
C GLY A 18 -12.37 -2.41 1.52
N THR A 19 -12.04 -1.61 2.53
CA THR A 19 -10.68 -1.13 2.78
C THR A 19 -10.10 -1.76 4.04
N GLU A 20 -8.87 -2.27 3.96
CA GLU A 20 -8.14 -2.81 5.12
C GLU A 20 -6.85 -2.02 5.38
N GLY A 21 -6.38 -2.04 6.62
CA GLY A 21 -5.07 -1.51 6.97
C GLY A 21 -3.95 -2.40 6.42
N VAL A 22 -2.86 -1.78 5.97
CA VAL A 22 -1.68 -2.50 5.48
C VAL A 22 -0.53 -2.27 6.44
N GLY A 23 0.01 -3.35 7.00
CA GLY A 23 1.22 -3.32 7.81
C GLY A 23 2.45 -3.08 6.93
N LEU A 24 3.40 -2.29 7.42
CA LEU A 24 4.67 -2.07 6.75
C LEU A 24 5.78 -2.86 7.46
N PRO A 25 6.63 -3.58 6.73
CA PRO A 25 7.83 -4.18 7.31
C PRO A 25 8.82 -3.09 7.74
N GLU A 26 9.76 -3.46 8.60
CA GLU A 26 10.81 -2.54 9.04
C GLU A 26 11.61 -1.97 7.86
N GLY A 27 11.92 -0.68 7.92
CA GLY A 27 12.68 0.01 6.87
C GLY A 27 11.87 0.45 5.64
N VAL A 28 10.57 0.16 5.58
CA VAL A 28 9.67 0.64 4.52
C VAL A 28 8.85 1.84 5.01
N ALA A 29 8.88 2.93 4.24
CA ALA A 29 8.19 4.17 4.59
C ALA A 29 6.88 4.32 3.82
N THR A 30 5.91 5.02 4.41
CA THR A 30 4.64 5.34 3.75
C THR A 30 4.83 6.23 2.52
N THR A 31 5.93 7.01 2.47
CA THR A 31 6.33 7.88 1.37
C THR A 31 6.74 7.12 0.11
N ASP A 32 7.05 5.83 0.21
CA ASP A 32 7.37 4.98 -0.95
C ASP A 32 6.14 4.65 -1.80
N PHE A 33 4.95 5.01 -1.31
CA PHE A 33 3.66 4.67 -1.86
C PHE A 33 2.82 5.90 -2.20
N ALA A 34 2.00 5.76 -3.23
CA ALA A 34 0.99 6.72 -3.63
C ALA A 34 -0.39 6.07 -3.60
N VAL A 35 -1.43 6.90 -3.46
CA VAL A 35 -2.81 6.45 -3.65
C VAL A 35 -2.94 5.87 -5.06
N GLY A 36 -3.58 4.71 -5.15
CA GLY A 36 -3.78 3.99 -6.39
C GLY A 36 -2.67 2.99 -6.75
N ASP A 37 -1.54 2.97 -6.04
CA ASP A 37 -0.50 1.96 -6.22
C ASP A 37 -1.07 0.55 -5.98
N ARG A 38 -0.62 -0.40 -6.80
CA ARG A 38 -0.94 -1.82 -6.60
C ARG A 38 0.13 -2.47 -5.75
N ILE A 39 -0.30 -3.25 -4.76
CA ILE A 39 0.59 -3.90 -3.80
C ILE A 39 0.21 -5.36 -3.59
N LEU A 40 1.24 -6.18 -3.32
CA LEU A 40 1.10 -7.54 -2.82
C LEU A 40 1.25 -7.52 -1.31
N VAL A 41 0.31 -8.14 -0.62
CA VAL A 41 0.21 -8.18 0.84
C VAL A 41 0.05 -9.65 1.23
N ASP A 42 0.72 -10.05 2.29
CA ASP A 42 0.54 -11.37 2.89
C ASP A 42 -0.86 -11.46 3.50
N THR A 43 -1.64 -12.47 3.13
CA THR A 43 -3.06 -12.54 3.52
C THR A 43 -3.27 -12.89 4.99
N ALA A 44 -2.30 -13.54 5.64
CA ALA A 44 -2.40 -13.95 7.04
C ALA A 44 -2.02 -12.80 7.98
N THR A 45 -0.95 -12.08 7.68
CA THR A 45 -0.38 -11.03 8.52
C THR A 45 -0.82 -9.63 8.11
N LYS A 46 -1.36 -9.46 6.88
CA LYS A 46 -1.70 -8.17 6.27
C LYS A 46 -0.50 -7.23 6.13
N VAL A 47 0.71 -7.79 6.09
CA VAL A 47 1.95 -7.04 5.90
C VAL A 47 2.30 -6.96 4.42
N LEU A 48 2.78 -5.80 3.99
CA LEU A 48 3.27 -5.58 2.64
C LEU A 48 4.43 -6.55 2.33
N VAL A 49 4.30 -7.25 1.21
CA VAL A 49 5.38 -8.07 0.63
C VAL A 49 6.17 -7.25 -0.38
N ARG A 50 5.47 -6.58 -1.32
CA ARG A 50 6.08 -5.68 -2.31
C ARG A 50 5.08 -4.76 -2.99
N ARG A 51 5.58 -3.65 -3.55
CA ARG A 51 4.86 -2.85 -4.54
C ARG A 51 4.92 -3.53 -5.91
N LEU A 52 3.80 -3.54 -6.63
CA LEU A 52 3.78 -3.98 -8.03
C LEU A 52 4.25 -2.84 -8.93
N GLU A 53 4.49 -3.13 -10.21
CA GLU A 53 4.97 -2.14 -11.15
C GLU A 53 4.03 -0.93 -11.23
N ARG A 54 4.62 0.26 -11.11
CA ARG A 54 3.93 1.54 -11.27
C ARG A 54 4.27 2.08 -12.65
N HIS A 55 3.25 2.21 -13.51
CA HIS A 55 3.45 2.75 -14.86
C HIS A 55 3.61 4.27 -14.88
N THR A 56 2.92 4.98 -14.00
CA THR A 56 2.93 6.46 -13.95
C THR A 56 2.83 6.94 -12.50
N LEU A 57 3.55 8.01 -12.17
CA LEU A 57 3.45 8.74 -10.90
C LEU A 57 3.24 10.22 -11.22
N LEU A 58 2.29 10.85 -10.54
CA LEU A 58 2.27 12.31 -10.45
C LEU A 58 3.13 12.73 -9.27
N GLU A 59 4.22 13.43 -9.54
CA GLU A 59 5.17 13.95 -8.54
C GLU A 59 5.34 15.45 -8.77
N ARG A 60 5.43 16.23 -7.68
CA ARG A 60 5.52 17.68 -7.72
C ARG A 60 6.58 18.19 -6.75
#